data_AF-A0A838GCP4-F1
#
_entry.id   AF-A0A838GCP4-F1
#
_cell.length_a   1.000
_cell.length_b   1.000
_cell.length_c   1.000
_cell.angle_alpha   90.00
_cell.angle_beta   90.00
_cell.angle_gamma   90.00
#
_symmetry.space_group_name_H-M   'P 1'
#
loop_
_entity.id
_entity.type
_entity.pdbx_description
1 polymer ?
#
loop_
_entity_poly.entity_id
_entity_poly.type
_entity_poly.pdbx_seq_one_letter_code
_entity_poly.pdbx_strand_id
1 'polypeptide(L)'
;MAPCVSSRRKPVHESIVRGLEEARVRTLRMTDFDDTELTVQHSPLMSPLVWDLAHIGQQEDLWLLRAGDAGAQGVLSCRVEKLYDAFEHSRASRVTLPLLAPREARSFLADVRGRVFDGLEKADEECLFPYAMVEQHEQQHVETMLATHQLRDGAPILAGDPLPPGRPAPDDSVLVPAGAFTLGVDGDQEPWSLDNERPAHVVDLPAFRIARTPVSNAQWQRFIGDGGYDEPRWWSAPGWAHRVEAGLERPLF
;
A
#
# COMPACT_ATOMS: atom_id res chain seq x y z
N MET A 1 1.03 -41.76 28.49
CA MET A 1 0.56 -40.40 28.13
C MET A 1 1.79 -39.64 27.65
N ALA A 2 2.05 -39.63 26.33
CA ALA A 2 3.20 -38.92 25.78
C ALA A 2 2.92 -37.41 25.82
N PRO A 3 3.88 -36.58 26.27
CA PRO A 3 3.66 -35.15 26.31
C PRO A 3 3.49 -34.62 24.87
N CYS A 4 2.42 -33.87 24.65
CA CYS A 4 2.20 -33.10 23.44
C CYS A 4 3.38 -32.15 23.27
N VAL A 5 4.27 -32.46 22.33
CA VAL A 5 5.32 -31.53 21.92
C VAL A 5 4.61 -30.41 21.18
N SER A 6 4.31 -29.32 21.91
CA SER A 6 4.03 -28.03 21.28
C SER A 6 5.25 -27.71 20.42
N SER A 7 5.12 -27.95 19.12
CA SER A 7 6.03 -27.45 18.11
C SER A 7 6.00 -25.93 18.21
N ARG A 8 6.97 -25.34 18.94
CA ARG A 8 7.14 -23.89 18.92
C ARG A 8 7.40 -23.50 17.47
N ARG A 9 6.53 -22.64 16.92
CA ARG A 9 6.75 -22.06 15.59
C ARG A 9 8.11 -21.37 15.58
N LYS A 10 8.80 -21.44 14.45
CA LYS A 10 10.12 -20.80 14.31
C LYS A 10 9.93 -19.28 14.33
N PRO A 11 10.92 -18.49 14.81
CA PRO A 11 10.78 -17.04 14.95
C PRO A 11 10.39 -16.30 13.65
N VAL A 12 10.84 -16.80 12.49
CA VAL A 12 10.50 -16.21 11.18
C VAL A 12 9.01 -16.40 10.83
N HIS A 13 8.45 -17.60 11.05
CA HIS A 13 7.02 -17.85 10.88
C HIS A 13 6.18 -16.98 11.81
N GLU A 14 6.60 -16.83 13.06
CA GLU A 14 5.91 -15.95 14.03
C GLU A 14 5.92 -14.48 13.57
N SER A 15 7.01 -14.02 12.96
CA SER A 15 7.09 -12.67 12.41
C SER A 15 6.14 -12.46 11.23
N ILE A 16 6.06 -13.42 10.31
CA ILE A 16 5.14 -13.37 9.16
C ILE A 16 3.68 -13.44 9.62
N VAL A 17 3.36 -14.32 10.57
CA VAL A 17 2.01 -14.39 11.16
C VAL A 17 1.63 -13.04 11.74
N ARG A 18 2.50 -12.44 12.57
CA ARG A 18 2.24 -11.13 13.16
C ARG A 18 2.05 -10.05 12.11
N GLY A 19 2.89 -10.00 11.06
CA GLY A 19 2.75 -9.05 9.97
C GLY A 19 1.40 -9.16 9.26
N LEU A 20 0.98 -10.39 8.90
CA LEU A 20 -0.32 -10.63 8.27
C LEU A 20 -1.49 -10.27 9.19
N GLU A 21 -1.40 -10.57 10.49
CA GLU A 21 -2.41 -10.17 11.48
C GLU A 21 -2.50 -8.65 11.60
N GLU A 22 -1.37 -7.95 11.72
CA GLU A 22 -1.31 -6.50 11.82
C GLU A 22 -1.85 -5.80 10.56
N ALA A 23 -1.49 -6.28 9.37
CA ALA A 23 -2.02 -5.80 8.10
C ALA A 23 -3.56 -5.96 8.05
N ARG A 24 -4.07 -7.13 8.45
CA ARG A 24 -5.52 -7.38 8.46
C ARG A 24 -6.28 -6.54 9.48
N VAL A 25 -5.72 -6.34 10.67
CA VAL A 25 -6.31 -5.44 11.68
C VAL A 25 -6.43 -4.03 11.10
N ARG A 26 -5.42 -3.54 10.38
CA ARG A 26 -5.48 -2.23 9.70
C ARG A 26 -6.53 -2.21 8.59
N THR A 27 -6.58 -3.21 7.72
CA THR A 27 -7.62 -3.37 6.68
C THR A 27 -9.03 -3.29 7.27
N LEU A 28 -9.28 -4.02 8.36
CA LEU A 28 -10.57 -4.03 9.02
C LEU A 28 -10.88 -2.67 9.67
N ARG A 29 -9.91 -2.01 10.29
CA ARG A 29 -10.08 -0.65 10.83
C ARG A 29 -10.43 0.37 9.73
N MET A 30 -9.84 0.25 8.54
CA MET A 30 -10.15 1.12 7.40
C MET A 30 -11.54 0.89 6.83
N THR A 31 -12.21 -0.20 7.22
CA THR A 31 -13.52 -0.60 6.69
C THR A 31 -14.55 -0.83 7.79
N ASP A 32 -14.31 -0.36 9.02
CA ASP A 32 -15.24 -0.49 10.15
C ASP A 32 -16.28 0.64 10.17
N PHE A 33 -17.04 0.74 9.08
CA PHE A 33 -18.06 1.78 8.86
C PHE A 33 -19.32 1.17 8.22
N ASP A 34 -20.37 1.98 8.13
CA ASP A 34 -21.63 1.60 7.49
C ASP A 34 -21.42 1.12 6.04
N ASP A 35 -22.20 0.14 5.61
CA ASP A 35 -22.07 -0.46 4.26
C ASP A 35 -22.14 0.58 3.13
N THR A 36 -22.89 1.67 3.31
CA THR A 36 -22.94 2.79 2.35
C THR A 36 -21.58 3.47 2.18
N GLU A 37 -20.83 3.69 3.26
CA GLU A 37 -19.48 4.28 3.19
C GLU A 37 -18.50 3.34 2.46
N LEU A 38 -18.69 2.03 2.59
CA LEU A 38 -17.83 1.06 1.92
C LEU A 38 -18.12 0.91 0.42
N THR A 39 -19.36 1.20 0.01
CA THR A 39 -19.85 0.95 -1.35
C THR A 39 -19.88 2.19 -2.24
N VAL A 40 -19.87 3.39 -1.65
CA VAL A 40 -19.78 4.65 -2.40
C VAL A 40 -18.37 4.84 -2.98
N GLN A 41 -18.30 5.52 -4.13
CA GLN A 41 -17.04 6.03 -4.66
C GLN A 41 -16.89 7.51 -4.30
N HIS A 42 -15.89 7.82 -3.48
CA HIS A 42 -15.60 9.20 -3.06
C HIS A 42 -14.85 10.01 -4.12
N SER A 43 -14.08 9.35 -4.98
CA SER A 43 -13.35 9.99 -6.08
C SER A 43 -13.18 9.00 -7.24
N PRO A 44 -13.26 9.43 -8.52
CA PRO A 44 -13.00 8.57 -9.66
C PRO A 44 -11.55 8.04 -9.70
N LEU A 45 -10.65 8.67 -8.94
CA LEU A 45 -9.28 8.21 -8.76
C LEU A 45 -9.17 6.99 -7.85
N MET A 46 -10.23 6.63 -7.11
CA MET A 46 -10.22 5.61 -6.07
C MET A 46 -11.33 4.57 -6.29
N SER A 47 -11.11 3.36 -5.79
CA SER A 47 -12.18 2.35 -5.70
C SER A 47 -13.09 2.65 -4.50
N PRO A 48 -14.34 2.12 -4.48
CA PRO A 48 -15.05 1.91 -3.23
C PRO A 48 -14.24 1.02 -2.29
N LEU A 49 -14.27 1.29 -0.98
CA LEU A 49 -13.47 0.54 0.01
C LEU A 49 -13.77 -0.97 0.01
N VAL A 50 -15.01 -1.36 -0.31
CA VAL A 50 -15.39 -2.79 -0.42
C VAL A 50 -14.66 -3.50 -1.56
N TRP A 51 -14.28 -2.78 -2.62
CA TRP A 51 -13.50 -3.34 -3.71
C TRP A 51 -12.09 -3.69 -3.23
N ASP A 52 -11.41 -2.77 -2.54
CA ASP A 52 -10.08 -3.01 -1.97
C ASP A 52 -10.12 -4.14 -0.94
N LEU A 53 -11.16 -4.20 -0.10
CA LEU A 53 -11.36 -5.26 0.90
C LEU A 53 -11.41 -6.66 0.28
N ALA A 54 -12.21 -6.84 -0.78
CA ALA A 54 -12.31 -8.12 -1.46
C ALA A 54 -11.10 -8.39 -2.37
N HIS A 55 -10.49 -7.35 -2.96
CA HIS A 55 -9.26 -7.50 -3.75
C HIS A 55 -8.09 -8.02 -2.89
N ILE A 56 -7.92 -7.53 -1.67
CA ILE A 56 -6.93 -8.04 -0.72
C ILE A 56 -7.11 -9.56 -0.51
N GLY A 57 -8.33 -10.01 -0.26
CA GLY A 57 -8.61 -11.44 -0.08
C GLY A 57 -8.38 -12.25 -1.35
N GLN A 58 -8.70 -11.69 -2.52
CA GLN A 58 -8.50 -12.35 -3.81
C GLN A 58 -7.01 -12.51 -4.14
N GLN A 59 -6.18 -11.51 -3.87
CA GLN A 59 -4.73 -11.59 -4.05
C GLN A 59 -4.09 -12.55 -3.06
N GLU A 60 -4.54 -12.54 -1.79
CA GLU A 60 -4.09 -13.50 -0.78
C GLU A 60 -4.44 -14.96 -1.17
N ASP A 61 -5.65 -15.21 -1.70
CA ASP A 61 -6.05 -16.50 -2.26
C ASP A 61 -5.19 -16.90 -3.46
N LEU A 62 -5.01 -16.00 -4.43
CA LEU A 62 -4.21 -16.25 -5.64
C LEU A 62 -2.76 -16.64 -5.30
N TRP A 63 -2.08 -15.84 -4.49
CA TRP A 63 -0.65 -16.03 -4.27
C TRP A 63 -0.34 -17.14 -3.27
N LEU A 64 -1.16 -17.31 -2.23
CA LEU A 64 -0.84 -18.22 -1.12
C LEU A 64 -1.57 -19.56 -1.18
N LEU A 65 -2.80 -19.60 -1.70
CA LEU A 65 -3.58 -20.83 -1.80
C LEU A 65 -3.45 -21.49 -3.17
N ARG A 66 -3.12 -20.71 -4.21
CA ARG A 66 -2.99 -21.17 -5.59
C ARG A 66 -1.60 -20.99 -6.19
N ALA A 67 -0.63 -20.52 -5.41
CA ALA A 67 0.76 -20.31 -5.86
C ALA A 67 0.87 -19.45 -7.15
N GLY A 68 -0.02 -18.49 -7.33
CA GLY A 68 -0.09 -17.62 -8.50
C GLY A 68 -0.76 -18.25 -9.73
N ASP A 69 -1.25 -19.49 -9.67
CA ASP A 69 -1.98 -20.12 -10.76
C ASP A 69 -3.43 -19.64 -10.84
N ALA A 70 -3.69 -18.66 -11.71
CA ALA A 70 -5.04 -18.15 -11.98
C ALA A 70 -5.97 -19.19 -12.64
N GLY A 71 -5.44 -20.31 -13.14
CA GLY A 71 -6.22 -21.44 -13.64
C GLY A 71 -6.72 -22.38 -12.54
N ALA A 72 -6.11 -22.34 -11.35
CA ALA A 72 -6.55 -23.13 -10.21
C ALA A 72 -7.83 -22.55 -9.58
N GLN A 73 -8.68 -23.43 -9.07
CA GLN A 73 -9.96 -23.05 -8.45
C GLN A 73 -9.70 -22.25 -7.16
N GLY A 74 -10.08 -20.98 -7.17
CA GLY A 74 -10.05 -20.11 -5.99
C GLY A 74 -11.25 -20.32 -5.07
N VAL A 75 -11.25 -19.60 -3.95
CA VAL A 75 -12.38 -19.59 -3.01
C VAL A 75 -13.61 -18.92 -3.65
N LEU A 76 -13.40 -17.87 -4.44
CA LEU A 76 -14.44 -17.28 -5.28
C LEU A 76 -14.59 -18.03 -6.60
N SER A 77 -15.78 -17.99 -7.18
CA SER A 77 -15.96 -18.43 -8.56
C SER A 77 -15.22 -17.49 -9.52
N CYS A 78 -14.67 -18.03 -10.62
CA CYS A 78 -13.94 -17.24 -11.63
C CYS A 78 -14.72 -16.00 -12.11
N ARG A 79 -16.05 -16.10 -12.24
CA ARG A 79 -16.90 -14.96 -12.65
C ARG A 79 -16.87 -13.81 -11.64
N VAL A 80 -16.86 -14.12 -10.33
CA VAL A 80 -16.85 -13.12 -9.26
C VAL A 80 -15.42 -12.61 -9.05
N GLU A 81 -14.43 -13.49 -9.14
CA GLU A 81 -13.01 -13.16 -8.97
C GLU A 81 -12.55 -12.04 -9.92
N LYS A 82 -12.95 -12.11 -11.20
CA LYS A 82 -12.59 -11.12 -12.22
C LYS A 82 -13.02 -9.69 -11.90
N LEU A 83 -14.06 -9.50 -11.08
CA LEU A 83 -14.49 -8.18 -10.65
C LEU A 83 -13.40 -7.43 -9.86
N TYR A 84 -12.44 -8.17 -9.30
CA TYR A 84 -11.32 -7.65 -8.51
C TYR A 84 -10.00 -7.65 -9.26
N ASP A 85 -10.01 -7.88 -10.57
CA ASP A 85 -8.83 -7.70 -11.41
C ASP A 85 -8.60 -6.20 -11.67
N ALA A 86 -7.47 -5.69 -11.16
CA ALA A 86 -7.11 -4.29 -11.26
C ALA A 86 -6.78 -3.83 -12.69
N PHE A 87 -6.41 -4.76 -13.59
CA PHE A 87 -6.10 -4.51 -14.99
C PHE A 87 -7.34 -4.56 -15.88
N GLU A 88 -8.35 -5.37 -15.54
CA GLU A 88 -9.62 -5.43 -16.29
C GLU A 88 -10.53 -4.22 -16.00
N HIS A 89 -10.52 -3.71 -14.76
CA HIS A 89 -11.45 -2.68 -14.31
C HIS A 89 -10.75 -1.40 -13.83
N SER A 90 -10.93 -0.31 -14.59
CA SER A 90 -10.46 1.02 -14.20
C SER A 90 -11.05 1.44 -12.85
N ARG A 91 -10.31 2.24 -12.06
CA ARG A 91 -10.77 2.69 -10.74
C ARG A 91 -12.15 3.34 -10.78
N ALA A 92 -12.36 4.24 -11.73
CA ALA A 92 -13.64 4.93 -11.94
C ALA A 92 -14.82 3.96 -12.18
N SER A 93 -14.60 2.84 -12.89
CA SER A 93 -15.69 1.90 -13.21
C SER A 93 -16.10 0.98 -12.05
N ARG A 94 -15.24 0.77 -11.05
CA ARG A 94 -15.41 -0.26 -10.01
C ARG A 94 -16.71 -0.12 -9.22
N VAL A 95 -17.19 1.10 -9.01
CA VAL A 95 -18.45 1.38 -8.29
C VAL A 95 -19.70 0.81 -8.99
N THR A 96 -19.62 0.55 -10.29
CA THR A 96 -20.76 0.03 -11.07
C THR A 96 -20.79 -1.49 -11.17
N LEU A 97 -19.75 -2.16 -10.68
CA LEU A 97 -19.63 -3.62 -10.74
C LEU A 97 -20.57 -4.28 -9.71
N PRO A 98 -21.06 -5.50 -9.98
CA PRO A 98 -21.83 -6.29 -9.03
C PRO A 98 -20.91 -6.91 -7.96
N LEU A 99 -20.28 -6.07 -7.15
CA LEU A 99 -19.33 -6.46 -6.10
C LEU A 99 -20.00 -7.29 -5.00
N LEU A 100 -19.18 -8.03 -4.25
CA LEU A 100 -19.62 -8.68 -3.01
C LEU A 100 -20.13 -7.61 -2.04
N ALA A 101 -21.21 -7.92 -1.32
CA ALA A 101 -21.65 -7.05 -0.23
C ALA A 101 -20.58 -7.01 0.87
N PRO A 102 -20.47 -5.94 1.67
CA PRO A 102 -19.41 -5.80 2.67
C PRO A 102 -19.33 -6.98 3.67
N ARG A 103 -20.47 -7.57 4.05
CA ARG A 103 -20.50 -8.78 4.90
C ARG A 103 -19.91 -10.00 4.19
N GLU A 104 -20.21 -10.17 2.91
CA GLU A 104 -19.71 -11.27 2.09
C GLU A 104 -18.20 -11.12 1.86
N ALA A 105 -17.74 -9.91 1.54
CA ALA A 105 -16.32 -9.59 1.41
C ALA A 105 -15.53 -9.90 2.70
N ARG A 106 -16.03 -9.51 3.88
CA ARG A 106 -15.41 -9.86 5.17
C ARG A 106 -15.39 -11.37 5.44
N SER A 107 -16.47 -12.06 5.10
CA SER A 107 -16.56 -13.52 5.29
C SER A 107 -15.57 -14.26 4.39
N PHE A 108 -15.48 -13.84 3.12
CA PHE A 108 -14.48 -14.32 2.16
C PHE A 108 -13.06 -14.08 2.66
N LEU A 109 -12.77 -12.85 3.11
CA LEU A 109 -11.46 -12.45 3.61
C LEU A 109 -11.02 -13.25 4.85
N ALA A 110 -11.97 -13.62 5.73
CA ALA A 110 -11.73 -14.46 6.88
C ALA A 110 -11.49 -15.95 6.51
N ASP A 111 -12.26 -16.49 5.54
CA ASP A 111 -12.08 -17.87 5.05
C ASP A 111 -10.69 -18.04 4.40
N VAL A 112 -10.30 -17.13 3.52
CA VAL A 112 -8.97 -17.13 2.90
C VAL A 112 -7.88 -17.11 3.97
N ARG A 113 -7.98 -16.21 4.96
CA ARG A 113 -6.96 -16.09 6.02
C ARG A 113 -6.81 -17.34 6.87
N GLY A 114 -7.91 -18.00 7.21
CA GLY A 114 -7.87 -19.27 7.94
C GLY A 114 -7.07 -20.33 7.19
N ARG A 115 -7.37 -20.51 5.90
CA ARG A 115 -6.65 -21.45 5.02
C ARG A 115 -5.18 -21.08 4.84
N VAL A 116 -4.87 -19.78 4.75
CA VAL A 116 -3.50 -19.27 4.64
C VAL A 116 -2.69 -19.62 5.89
N PHE A 117 -3.26 -19.47 7.08
CA PHE A 117 -2.57 -19.85 8.32
C PHE A 117 -2.39 -21.36 8.46
N ASP A 118 -3.33 -22.17 8.00
CA ASP A 118 -3.17 -23.63 7.93
C ASP A 118 -2.03 -24.05 6.97
N GLY A 119 -1.83 -23.29 5.89
CA GLY A 119 -0.71 -23.46 4.96
C GLY A 119 0.61 -22.99 5.54
N LEU A 120 0.63 -21.79 6.15
CA LEU A 120 1.82 -21.18 6.74
C LEU A 120 2.42 -22.03 7.86
N GLU A 121 1.59 -22.70 8.66
CA GLU A 121 2.07 -23.60 9.72
C GLU A 121 2.91 -24.77 9.17
N LYS A 122 2.71 -25.13 7.90
CA LYS A 122 3.36 -26.27 7.23
C LYS A 122 4.43 -25.83 6.23
N ALA A 123 4.56 -24.53 5.98
CA ALA A 123 5.46 -24.00 4.95
C ALA A 123 6.93 -24.07 5.40
N ASP A 124 7.80 -24.49 4.48
CA ASP A 124 9.26 -24.40 4.66
C ASP A 124 9.71 -22.92 4.63
N GLU A 125 10.85 -22.62 5.25
CA GLU A 125 11.34 -21.24 5.39
C GLU A 125 11.66 -20.59 4.03
N GLU A 126 12.15 -21.39 3.10
CA GLU A 126 12.48 -21.00 1.73
C GLU A 126 11.24 -20.60 0.92
N CYS A 127 10.05 -20.99 1.38
CA CYS A 127 8.76 -20.73 0.73
C CYS A 127 7.99 -19.55 1.37
N LEU A 128 8.63 -18.76 2.24
CA LEU A 128 7.96 -17.68 2.98
C LEU A 128 7.84 -16.36 2.21
N PHE A 129 8.59 -16.16 1.12
CA PHE A 129 8.54 -14.92 0.34
C PHE A 129 7.13 -14.52 -0.11
N PRO A 130 6.29 -15.41 -0.68
CA PRO A 130 4.93 -15.05 -1.07
C PRO A 130 4.07 -14.51 0.09
N TYR A 131 4.25 -15.03 1.30
CA TYR A 131 3.51 -14.55 2.48
C TYR A 131 3.91 -13.13 2.85
N ALA A 132 5.22 -12.81 2.83
CA ALA A 132 5.71 -11.45 3.05
C ALA A 132 5.29 -10.49 1.93
N MET A 133 5.26 -10.96 0.68
CA MET A 133 4.79 -10.18 -0.46
C MET A 133 3.30 -9.84 -0.32
N VAL A 134 2.47 -10.79 0.11
CA VAL A 134 1.03 -10.55 0.34
C VAL A 134 0.80 -9.64 1.55
N GLU A 135 1.60 -9.76 2.60
CA GLU A 135 1.58 -8.82 3.73
C GLU A 135 1.84 -7.38 3.25
N GLN A 136 2.88 -7.17 2.44
CA GLN A 136 3.18 -5.87 1.84
C GLN A 136 2.08 -5.39 0.88
N HIS A 137 1.49 -6.27 0.08
CA HIS A 137 0.35 -5.95 -0.78
C HIS A 137 -0.85 -5.43 0.04
N GLU A 138 -1.20 -6.10 1.14
CA GLU A 138 -2.28 -5.66 2.02
C GLU A 138 -1.97 -4.29 2.63
N GLN A 139 -0.73 -4.03 3.06
CA GLN A 139 -0.31 -2.72 3.60
C GLN A 139 -0.36 -1.61 2.52
N GLN A 140 0.00 -1.89 1.27
CA GLN A 140 -0.13 -0.94 0.16
C GLN A 140 -1.61 -0.60 -0.11
N HIS A 141 -2.51 -1.57 0.01
CA HIS A 141 -3.95 -1.31 -0.07
C HIS A 141 -4.49 -0.57 1.16
N VAL A 142 -3.91 -0.76 2.35
CA VAL A 142 -4.23 0.07 3.53
C VAL A 142 -3.90 1.54 3.25
N GLU A 143 -2.74 1.84 2.66
CA GLU A 143 -2.41 3.22 2.24
C GLU A 143 -3.36 3.74 1.16
N THR A 144 -3.73 2.89 0.19
CA THR A 144 -4.74 3.25 -0.84
C THR A 144 -6.09 3.59 -0.21
N MET A 145 -6.56 2.80 0.77
CA MET A 145 -7.80 3.09 1.49
C MET A 145 -7.70 4.36 2.33
N LEU A 146 -6.54 4.66 2.93
CA LEU A 146 -6.30 5.93 3.62
C LEU A 146 -6.42 7.13 2.67
N ALA A 147 -5.86 7.03 1.45
CA ALA A 147 -6.03 8.07 0.43
C ALA A 147 -7.51 8.24 0.03
N THR A 148 -8.29 7.15 -0.03
CA THR A 148 -9.75 7.22 -0.24
C THR A 148 -10.45 7.97 0.88
N HIS A 149 -10.11 7.66 2.14
CA HIS A 149 -10.63 8.38 3.30
C HIS A 149 -10.25 9.86 3.33
N GLN A 150 -9.05 10.21 2.83
CA GLN A 150 -8.60 11.61 2.74
C GLN A 150 -9.34 12.39 1.64
N LEU A 151 -9.71 11.73 0.53
CA LEU A 151 -10.47 12.30 -0.58
C LEU A 151 -11.98 12.36 -0.33
N ARG A 152 -12.46 11.71 0.74
CA ARG A 152 -13.87 11.68 1.09
C ARG A 152 -14.38 13.07 1.52
N ASP A 153 -15.47 13.50 0.89
CA ASP A 153 -16.24 14.65 1.34
C ASP A 153 -17.00 14.34 2.64
N GLY A 154 -17.00 15.29 3.58
CA GLY A 154 -17.80 15.23 4.80
C GLY A 154 -16.96 15.30 6.08
N ALA A 155 -17.61 15.06 7.22
CA ALA A 155 -16.94 15.09 8.52
C ALA A 155 -15.87 13.97 8.59
N PRO A 156 -14.69 14.23 9.18
CA PRO A 156 -13.66 13.21 9.34
C PRO A 156 -14.19 11.99 10.12
N ILE A 157 -13.92 10.80 9.58
CA ILE A 157 -14.30 9.52 10.21
C ILE A 157 -13.10 8.75 10.78
N LEU A 158 -11.88 9.22 10.49
CA LEU A 158 -10.65 8.70 11.04
C LEU A 158 -10.02 9.70 12.00
N ALA A 159 -9.48 9.20 13.10
CA ALA A 159 -8.65 9.95 14.03
C ALA A 159 -7.19 9.48 13.88
N GLY A 160 -6.27 10.45 13.82
CA GLY A 160 -4.84 10.19 13.87
C GLY A 160 -4.35 10.05 15.31
N ASP A 161 -3.23 9.34 15.47
CA ASP A 161 -2.52 9.26 16.74
C ASP A 161 -1.67 10.52 16.97
N PRO A 162 -1.46 10.94 18.23
CA PRO A 162 -0.61 12.08 18.52
C PRO A 162 0.83 11.81 18.08
N LEU A 163 1.39 12.73 17.29
CA LEU A 163 2.79 12.70 16.89
C LEU A 163 3.68 13.35 17.96
N PRO A 164 4.96 12.95 18.06
CA PRO A 164 5.94 13.70 18.84
C PRO A 164 5.97 15.18 18.42
N PRO A 165 6.23 16.11 19.36
CA PRO A 165 6.29 17.53 19.03
C PRO A 165 7.36 17.80 17.97
N GLY A 166 7.01 18.65 17.01
CA GLY A 166 7.92 19.08 15.96
C GLY A 166 9.16 19.77 16.51
N ARG A 167 10.27 19.65 15.78
CA ARG A 167 11.50 20.39 16.04
C ARG A 167 11.67 21.44 14.92
N PRO A 168 12.34 22.59 15.18
CA PRO A 168 12.70 23.49 14.10
C PRO A 168 13.43 22.73 13.00
N ALA A 169 12.84 22.71 11.81
CA ALA A 169 13.43 22.08 10.65
C ALA A 169 14.57 22.98 10.15
N PRO A 170 15.82 22.49 10.09
CA PRO A 170 16.92 23.30 9.59
C PRO A 170 16.74 23.55 8.09
N ASP A 171 16.92 24.80 7.68
CA ASP A 171 16.92 25.21 6.27
C ASP A 171 18.32 24.97 5.67
N ASP A 172 18.85 23.76 5.90
CA ASP A 172 20.17 23.32 5.45
C ASP A 172 20.08 22.06 4.60
N SER A 173 21.19 21.75 3.94
CA SER A 173 21.38 20.52 3.20
C SER A 173 22.61 19.81 3.70
N VAL A 174 22.63 18.48 3.56
CA VAL A 174 23.80 17.65 3.82
C VAL A 174 24.51 17.33 2.53
N LEU A 175 25.84 17.28 2.57
CA LEU A 175 26.65 16.82 1.45
C LEU A 175 26.66 15.29 1.43
N VAL A 176 26.32 14.71 0.28
CA VAL A 176 26.63 13.32 -0.05
C VAL A 176 27.89 13.37 -0.93
N PRO A 177 29.05 12.88 -0.45
CA PRO A 177 30.28 12.88 -1.24
C PRO A 177 30.13 12.09 -2.55
N ALA A 178 30.93 12.45 -3.55
CA ALA A 178 31.00 11.68 -4.80
C ALA A 178 31.55 10.27 -4.54
N GLY A 179 31.11 9.31 -5.34
CA GLY A 179 31.70 7.99 -5.38
C GLY A 179 30.71 6.89 -5.74
N ALA A 180 31.27 5.69 -5.81
CA ALA A 180 30.53 4.45 -5.98
C ALA A 180 29.78 4.07 -4.71
N PHE A 181 28.52 3.65 -4.86
CA PHE A 181 27.73 3.02 -3.81
C PHE A 181 26.88 1.89 -4.39
N THR A 182 26.35 1.01 -3.53
CA THR A 182 25.45 -0.06 -3.93
C THR A 182 24.01 0.42 -3.88
N LEU A 183 23.32 0.41 -5.02
CA LEU A 183 21.88 0.65 -5.15
C LEU A 183 21.14 -0.69 -5.20
N GLY A 184 20.01 -0.76 -4.51
CA GLY A 184 19.22 -1.99 -4.39
C GLY A 184 19.81 -2.96 -3.36
N VAL A 185 19.17 -4.12 -3.24
CA VAL A 185 19.51 -5.19 -2.29
C VAL A 185 19.48 -6.55 -2.98
N ASP A 186 20.10 -7.55 -2.38
CA ASP A 186 19.98 -8.95 -2.80
C ASP A 186 19.03 -9.71 -1.87
N GLY A 187 18.36 -10.73 -2.40
CA GLY A 187 17.32 -11.47 -1.66
C GLY A 187 17.86 -12.33 -0.50
N ASP A 188 19.16 -12.57 -0.41
CA ASP A 188 19.77 -13.20 0.76
C ASP A 188 19.98 -12.22 1.93
N GLN A 189 20.11 -10.92 1.64
CA GLN A 189 20.24 -9.84 2.62
C GLN A 189 18.88 -9.31 3.06
N GLU A 190 18.00 -9.06 2.10
CA GLU A 190 16.62 -8.58 2.32
C GLU A 190 15.64 -9.59 1.70
N PRO A 191 15.32 -10.70 2.42
CA PRO A 191 14.54 -11.81 1.87
C PRO A 191 13.11 -11.47 1.47
N TRP A 192 12.61 -10.32 1.93
CA TRP A 192 11.25 -9.84 1.65
C TRP A 192 11.22 -8.70 0.64
N SER A 193 12.37 -8.27 0.10
CA SER A 193 12.45 -7.21 -0.90
C SER A 193 11.69 -7.57 -2.18
N LEU A 194 10.96 -6.60 -2.74
CA LEU A 194 10.21 -6.80 -3.97
C LEU A 194 11.16 -6.94 -5.16
N ASP A 195 10.62 -7.35 -6.31
CA ASP A 195 11.39 -7.53 -7.54
C ASP A 195 12.12 -6.26 -8.00
N ASN A 196 11.48 -5.10 -7.89
CA ASN A 196 12.00 -3.81 -8.34
C ASN A 196 13.12 -3.22 -7.47
N GLU A 197 13.37 -3.79 -6.29
CA GLU A 197 14.42 -3.38 -5.36
C GLU A 197 15.75 -4.12 -5.61
N ARG A 198 15.73 -5.08 -6.54
CA ARG A 198 16.80 -6.05 -6.81
C ARG A 198 17.27 -6.00 -8.27
N PRO A 199 18.49 -6.47 -8.58
CA PRO A 199 19.54 -6.87 -7.66
C PRO A 199 20.37 -5.67 -7.17
N ALA A 200 21.18 -5.89 -6.13
CA ALA A 200 22.19 -4.94 -5.71
C ALA A 200 23.21 -4.69 -6.83
N HIS A 201 23.47 -3.43 -7.17
CA HIS A 201 24.45 -3.07 -8.18
C HIS A 201 25.15 -1.74 -7.88
N VAL A 202 26.37 -1.59 -8.38
CA VAL A 202 27.18 -0.40 -8.11
C VAL A 202 26.80 0.74 -9.06
N VAL A 203 26.56 1.91 -8.48
CA VAL A 203 26.32 3.18 -9.19
C VAL A 203 27.35 4.20 -8.73
N ASP A 204 27.99 4.90 -9.67
CA ASP A 204 28.87 6.04 -9.38
C ASP A 204 28.06 7.35 -9.52
N LEU A 205 28.03 8.14 -8.44
CA LEU A 205 27.34 9.43 -8.43
C LEU A 205 28.33 10.57 -8.15
N PRO A 206 28.16 11.73 -8.82
CA PRO A 206 28.87 12.94 -8.42
C PRO A 206 28.40 13.40 -7.04
N ALA A 207 29.22 14.24 -6.39
CA ALA A 207 28.84 14.83 -5.12
C ALA A 207 27.58 15.69 -5.30
N PHE A 208 26.62 15.55 -4.39
CA PHE A 208 25.40 16.35 -4.39
C PHE A 208 25.00 16.73 -2.98
N ARG A 209 24.04 17.64 -2.87
CA ARG A 209 23.44 18.01 -1.58
C ARG A 209 21.97 17.66 -1.57
N ILE A 210 21.47 17.20 -0.43
CA ILE A 210 20.05 16.93 -0.21
C ILE A 210 19.60 17.63 1.07
N ALA A 211 18.39 18.19 1.07
CA ALA A 211 17.83 18.83 2.24
C ALA A 211 17.74 17.84 3.41
N ARG A 212 18.03 18.29 4.64
CA ARG A 212 18.00 17.40 5.81
C ARG A 212 16.58 16.97 6.18
N THR A 213 15.60 17.80 5.87
CA THR A 213 14.18 17.56 6.11
C THR A 213 13.37 17.84 4.85
N PRO A 214 12.19 17.21 4.67
CA PRO A 214 11.26 17.58 3.61
C PRO A 214 10.86 19.06 3.67
N VAL A 215 10.42 19.60 2.53
CA VAL A 215 9.87 20.96 2.43
C VAL A 215 8.64 21.09 3.31
N SER A 216 8.62 22.10 4.18
CA SER A 216 7.51 22.39 5.10
C SER A 216 6.39 23.18 4.44
N ASN A 217 5.19 23.15 5.02
CA ASN A 217 4.06 24.00 4.59
C ASN A 217 4.42 25.49 4.60
N ALA A 218 5.21 25.95 5.57
CA ALA A 218 5.65 27.34 5.63
C ALA A 218 6.63 27.72 4.50
N GLN A 219 7.48 26.78 4.06
CA GLN A 219 8.32 26.95 2.87
C GLN A 219 7.47 26.97 1.59
N TRP A 220 6.50 26.06 1.47
CA TRP A 220 5.60 26.01 0.30
C TRP A 220 4.71 27.26 0.21
N GLN A 221 4.26 27.81 1.34
CA GLN A 221 3.53 29.08 1.38
C GLN A 221 4.36 30.25 0.85
N ARG A 222 5.68 30.26 1.07
CA ARG A 222 6.55 31.28 0.46
C ARG A 222 6.64 31.11 -1.05
N PHE A 223 6.73 29.88 -1.54
CA PHE A 223 6.68 29.59 -2.98
C PHE A 223 5.36 30.08 -3.61
N ILE A 224 4.22 29.84 -2.97
CA ILE A 224 2.93 30.37 -3.42
C ILE A 224 2.93 31.90 -3.40
N GLY A 225 3.36 32.50 -2.28
CA GLY A 225 3.35 33.96 -2.09
C GLY A 225 4.27 34.73 -3.05
N ASP A 226 5.28 34.07 -3.61
CA ASP A 226 6.20 34.62 -4.61
C ASP A 226 5.75 34.36 -6.06
N GLY A 227 4.51 33.90 -6.28
CA GLY A 227 3.98 33.64 -7.62
C GLY A 227 4.47 32.33 -8.25
N GLY A 228 4.88 31.34 -7.45
CA GLY A 228 5.44 30.09 -7.94
C GLY A 228 4.52 29.29 -8.88
N TYR A 229 3.20 29.44 -8.75
CA TYR A 229 2.21 28.85 -9.67
C TYR A 229 1.91 29.71 -10.90
N ASP A 230 2.39 30.95 -10.94
CA ASP A 230 2.14 31.92 -12.01
C ASP A 230 3.34 32.13 -12.95
N GLU A 231 4.50 31.56 -12.60
CA GLU A 231 5.75 31.74 -13.33
C GLU A 231 6.21 30.45 -14.05
N PRO A 232 6.03 30.34 -15.40
CA PRO A 232 6.38 29.14 -16.15
C PRO A 232 7.85 28.72 -16.06
N ARG A 233 8.76 29.65 -15.74
CA ARG A 233 10.21 29.39 -15.68
C ARG A 233 10.62 28.34 -14.64
N TRP A 234 9.79 28.10 -13.63
CA TRP A 234 10.03 27.09 -12.59
C TRP A 234 9.54 25.70 -12.95
N TRP A 235 8.78 25.58 -14.04
CA TRP A 235 8.09 24.36 -14.42
C TRP A 235 8.70 23.78 -15.70
N SER A 236 8.67 22.45 -15.80
CA SER A 236 8.84 21.81 -17.11
C SER A 236 7.64 22.14 -18.00
N ALA A 237 7.81 22.06 -19.32
CA ALA A 237 6.69 22.35 -20.24
C ALA A 237 5.45 21.46 -20.00
N PRO A 238 5.57 20.12 -19.81
CA PRO A 238 4.44 19.29 -19.41
C PRO A 238 3.85 19.68 -18.05
N GLY A 239 4.70 20.03 -17.07
CA GLY A 239 4.24 20.44 -15.74
C GLY A 239 3.43 21.73 -15.77
N TRP A 240 3.87 22.72 -16.56
CA TRP A 240 3.15 23.97 -16.75
C TRP A 240 1.81 23.76 -17.46
N ALA A 241 1.78 22.94 -18.51
CA ALA A 241 0.55 22.61 -19.22
C ALA A 241 -0.49 21.98 -18.27
N HIS A 242 -0.07 21.00 -17.46
CA HIS A 242 -0.93 20.38 -16.47
C HIS A 242 -1.39 21.35 -15.37
N ARG A 243 -0.49 22.22 -14.87
CA ARG A 243 -0.83 23.26 -13.89
C ARG A 243 -1.98 24.13 -14.39
N VAL A 244 -1.94 24.53 -15.66
CA VAL A 244 -2.97 25.35 -16.29
C VAL A 244 -4.26 24.56 -16.53
N GLU A 245 -4.16 23.35 -17.11
CA GLU A 245 -5.32 22.49 -17.40
C GLU A 245 -6.10 22.10 -16.14
N ALA A 246 -5.40 21.71 -15.08
CA ALA A 246 -5.99 21.30 -13.81
C ALA A 246 -6.23 22.46 -12.84
N GLY A 247 -5.87 23.70 -13.20
CA GLY A 247 -6.07 24.89 -12.36
C GLY A 247 -5.33 24.82 -11.01
N LEU A 248 -4.11 24.29 -10.99
CA LEU A 248 -3.37 24.08 -9.73
C LEU A 248 -2.86 25.43 -9.20
N GLU A 249 -3.17 25.75 -7.95
CA GLU A 249 -2.74 26.99 -7.28
C GLU A 249 -2.11 26.74 -5.90
N ARG A 250 -2.23 25.50 -5.40
CA ARG A 250 -1.76 25.05 -4.09
C ARG A 250 -1.77 23.51 -4.03
N PRO A 251 -1.14 22.91 -3.00
CA PRO A 251 -1.36 21.50 -2.68
C PRO A 251 -2.85 21.19 -2.46
N LEU A 252 -3.24 19.94 -2.70
CA LEU A 252 -4.65 19.51 -2.59
C LEU A 252 -5.16 19.54 -1.13
N PHE A 253 -4.28 19.27 -0.16
CA PHE A 253 -4.57 19.24 1.27
C PHE A 253 -3.63 20.16 2.05
#